data_AF-V9FVI5-F1
#
_entry.id   AF-V9FVI5-F1
#
_cell.length_a   1.000
_cell.length_b   1.000
_cell.length_c   1.000
_cell.angle_alpha   90.00
_cell.angle_beta   90.00
_cell.angle_gamma   90.00
#
_symmetry.space_group_name_H-M   'P 1'
#
loop_
_entity.id
_entity.type
_entity.pdbx_description
1 polymer ?
#
loop_
_entity_poly.entity_id
_entity_poly.type
_entity_poly.pdbx_seq_one_letter_code
_entity_poly.pdbx_strand_id
1 'polypeptide(L)'
;MAFVLIAVPLLRKMVTEQLASETSNLFDDSPLSLTGPGGTGKSRIVDAVRGLATAWFRPNAVMVTALTGIAAATLRGTTIHSSVGLGINQTRLPKHLQHPSQEQLEKWDPVLCIIADEMSMADLVLLGLWGQALCHLKENSKPFGGLIAVLMFDHCQLLSVRGVPLFKTSSPAKPFSPNQEYGANLYQAITKVVYLDESMRFNDDPEWGFWLAKARLGEWTPEFRAFIQSRADAYNCSSVHDFIQVVSSDNITRSATNNMATKIAAATLVSSRRVYVAPAQLSSDITSLDLIKIRSLPASQTGGVQVFLPLYVG
;
A
#
# COMPACT_ATOMS: atom_id res chain seq x y z
N MET A 1 -15.37 -6.36 -16.09
CA MET A 1 -14.20 -6.51 -17.00
C MET A 1 -12.88 -6.71 -16.24
N ALA A 2 -12.51 -5.84 -15.29
CA ALA A 2 -11.23 -5.90 -14.55
C ALA A 2 -10.89 -7.30 -13.99
N PHE A 3 -11.83 -7.93 -13.27
CA PHE A 3 -11.65 -9.27 -12.71
C PHE A 3 -11.27 -10.30 -13.78
N VAL A 4 -11.95 -10.31 -14.94
CA VAL A 4 -11.71 -11.28 -16.02
C VAL A 4 -10.30 -11.14 -16.59
N LEU A 5 -9.82 -9.91 -16.77
CA LEU A 5 -8.48 -9.64 -17.30
C LEU A 5 -7.35 -10.13 -16.37
N ILE A 6 -7.62 -10.28 -15.07
CA ILE A 6 -6.67 -10.81 -14.08
C ILE A 6 -6.89 -12.32 -13.89
N ALA A 7 -8.15 -12.74 -13.78
CA ALA A 7 -8.56 -14.11 -13.48
C ALA A 7 -8.20 -15.10 -14.58
N VAL A 8 -8.37 -14.74 -15.86
CA VAL A 8 -8.11 -15.65 -16.98
C VAL A 8 -6.62 -16.02 -17.08
N PRO A 9 -5.66 -15.07 -17.10
CA PRO A 9 -4.24 -15.42 -17.05
C PRO A 9 -3.85 -16.21 -15.81
N LEU A 10 -4.44 -15.89 -14.65
CA LEU A 10 -4.17 -16.57 -13.39
C LEU A 10 -4.62 -18.02 -13.41
N LEU A 11 -5.88 -18.29 -13.82
CA LEU A 11 -6.40 -19.64 -13.99
C LEU A 11 -5.55 -20.46 -14.94
N ARG A 12 -5.13 -19.87 -16.07
CA ARG A 12 -4.20 -20.51 -17.01
C ARG A 12 -2.92 -20.93 -16.28
N LYS A 13 -2.22 -20.00 -15.62
CA LYS A 13 -0.96 -20.32 -14.91
C LYS A 13 -1.14 -21.37 -13.81
N MET A 14 -2.30 -21.41 -13.13
CA MET A 14 -2.59 -22.43 -12.11
C MET A 14 -2.86 -23.84 -12.70
N VAL A 15 -3.41 -23.93 -13.92
CA VAL A 15 -3.82 -25.18 -14.56
C VAL A 15 -2.75 -25.76 -15.50
N THR A 16 -1.92 -24.92 -16.14
CA THR A 16 -1.15 -25.30 -17.34
C THR A 16 0.38 -25.32 -17.19
N GLU A 17 0.96 -25.76 -16.07
CA GLU A 17 2.43 -25.95 -15.99
C GLU A 17 3.01 -26.78 -17.17
N GLN A 18 2.21 -27.64 -17.84
CA GLN A 18 2.61 -28.43 -19.01
C GLN A 18 2.09 -27.96 -20.39
N LEU A 19 1.13 -27.03 -20.50
CA LEU A 19 0.47 -26.64 -21.77
C LEU A 19 0.80 -25.20 -22.22
N ALA A 20 1.71 -24.52 -21.53
CA ALA A 20 2.02 -23.11 -21.72
C ALA A 20 2.57 -22.74 -23.11
N SER A 21 3.13 -23.70 -23.86
CA SER A 21 3.70 -23.45 -25.20
C SER A 21 2.65 -23.26 -26.30
N GLU A 22 1.48 -23.90 -26.18
CA GLU A 22 0.48 -23.93 -27.26
C GLU A 22 -0.50 -22.74 -27.19
N THR A 23 -0.62 -22.09 -26.03
CA THR A 23 -1.58 -20.98 -25.81
C THR A 23 -0.91 -19.64 -25.50
N SER A 24 0.42 -19.54 -25.61
CA SER A 24 1.20 -18.34 -25.30
C SER A 24 0.77 -17.11 -26.11
N ASN A 25 0.30 -17.31 -27.34
CA ASN A 25 -0.08 -16.24 -28.26
C ASN A 25 -1.53 -15.75 -28.09
N LEU A 26 -2.37 -16.48 -27.34
CA LEU A 26 -3.77 -16.11 -27.15
C LEU A 26 -4.00 -15.14 -25.98
N PHE A 27 -3.13 -15.17 -24.96
CA PHE A 27 -3.31 -14.38 -23.74
C PHE A 27 -2.00 -13.74 -23.30
N ASP A 28 -1.97 -12.42 -23.44
CA ASP A 28 -0.85 -11.54 -23.14
C ASP A 28 -0.68 -11.34 -21.61
N ASP A 29 0.47 -11.76 -21.08
CA ASP A 29 0.90 -11.62 -19.68
C ASP A 29 1.45 -10.22 -19.35
N SER A 30 1.30 -9.23 -20.25
CA SER A 30 1.74 -7.86 -20.00
C SER A 30 1.17 -7.29 -18.70
N PRO A 31 1.97 -6.52 -17.95
CA PRO A 31 1.52 -5.81 -16.76
C PRO A 31 0.25 -4.99 -17.00
N LEU A 32 -0.64 -5.02 -16.03
CA LEU A 32 -1.94 -4.34 -16.03
C LEU A 32 -1.91 -3.18 -15.03
N SER A 33 -2.41 -2.02 -15.44
CA SER A 33 -2.80 -0.95 -14.51
C SER A 33 -4.28 -1.04 -14.18
N LEU A 34 -4.62 -1.02 -12.90
CA LEU A 34 -5.99 -0.89 -12.41
C LEU A 34 -6.12 0.45 -11.70
N THR A 35 -6.78 1.40 -12.34
CA THR A 35 -6.86 2.78 -11.86
C THR A 35 -8.31 3.20 -11.64
N GLY A 36 -8.49 4.28 -10.89
CA GLY A 36 -9.79 4.88 -10.63
C GLY A 36 -9.80 5.61 -9.29
N PRO A 37 -10.77 6.50 -9.04
CA PRO A 37 -10.91 7.20 -7.77
C PRO A 37 -10.96 6.28 -6.54
N GLY A 38 -10.74 6.86 -5.36
CA GLY A 38 -11.02 6.18 -4.10
C GLY A 38 -12.50 5.77 -4.01
N GLY A 39 -12.77 4.51 -3.63
CA GLY A 39 -14.14 4.02 -3.47
C GLY A 39 -14.76 3.32 -4.69
N THR A 40 -14.02 3.14 -5.79
CA THR A 40 -14.51 2.44 -6.99
C THR A 40 -14.45 0.90 -6.93
N GLY A 41 -14.23 0.33 -5.75
CA GLY A 41 -14.24 -1.13 -5.56
C GLY A 41 -12.96 -1.87 -5.97
N LYS A 42 -11.81 -1.18 -6.16
CA LYS A 42 -10.53 -1.84 -6.47
C LYS A 42 -10.18 -2.97 -5.47
N SER A 43 -10.33 -2.73 -4.16
CA SER A 43 -10.10 -3.74 -3.11
C SER A 43 -11.02 -4.96 -3.26
N ARG A 44 -12.24 -4.79 -3.76
CA ARG A 44 -13.16 -5.91 -4.00
C ARG A 44 -12.70 -6.81 -5.14
N ILE A 45 -12.05 -6.25 -6.16
CA ILE A 45 -11.42 -7.04 -7.23
C ILE A 45 -10.28 -7.88 -6.66
N VAL A 46 -9.46 -7.30 -5.77
CA VAL A 46 -8.38 -8.03 -5.07
C VAL A 46 -8.93 -9.24 -4.30
N ASP A 47 -9.98 -9.03 -3.50
CA ASP A 47 -10.63 -10.12 -2.76
C ASP A 47 -11.18 -11.21 -3.70
N ALA A 48 -11.79 -10.83 -4.82
CA ALA A 48 -12.32 -11.79 -5.79
C ALA A 48 -11.22 -12.62 -6.45
N VAL A 49 -10.08 -12.01 -6.79
CA VAL A 49 -8.92 -12.70 -7.39
C VAL A 49 -8.29 -13.67 -6.38
N ARG A 50 -8.14 -13.28 -5.10
CA ARG A 50 -7.68 -14.19 -4.04
C ARG A 50 -8.67 -15.33 -3.78
N GLY A 51 -9.96 -15.02 -3.80
CA GLY A 51 -11.04 -16.00 -3.67
C GLY A 51 -10.99 -17.06 -4.78
N LEU A 52 -10.76 -16.64 -6.02
CA LEU A 52 -10.56 -17.54 -7.15
C LEU A 52 -9.37 -18.47 -6.97
N ALA A 53 -8.20 -17.92 -6.59
CA ALA A 53 -7.00 -18.73 -6.34
C ALA A 53 -7.22 -19.74 -5.21
N THR A 54 -7.93 -19.34 -4.16
CA THR A 54 -8.31 -20.23 -3.04
C THR A 54 -9.26 -21.33 -3.49
N ALA A 55 -10.27 -21.00 -4.30
CA ALA A 55 -11.21 -21.97 -4.86
C ALA A 55 -10.54 -23.00 -5.80
N TRP A 56 -9.40 -22.64 -6.40
CA TRP A 56 -8.55 -23.54 -7.18
C TRP A 56 -7.42 -24.21 -6.37
N PHE A 57 -7.54 -24.26 -5.05
CA PHE A 57 -6.57 -24.90 -4.14
C PHE A 57 -5.15 -24.31 -4.20
N ARG A 58 -5.01 -23.04 -4.62
CA ARG A 58 -3.74 -22.31 -4.70
C ARG A 58 -3.81 -20.99 -3.91
N PRO A 59 -4.04 -21.02 -2.59
CA PRO A 59 -4.27 -19.80 -1.78
C PRO A 59 -3.08 -18.82 -1.78
N ASN A 60 -1.87 -19.31 -2.05
CA ASN A 60 -0.64 -18.51 -2.08
C ASN A 60 -0.26 -18.01 -3.49
N ALA A 61 -1.09 -18.27 -4.52
CA ALA A 61 -0.80 -17.85 -5.90
C ALA A 61 -0.89 -16.34 -6.13
N VAL A 62 -1.56 -15.61 -5.23
CA VAL A 62 -1.78 -14.16 -5.34
C VAL A 62 -1.16 -13.49 -4.13
N MET A 63 -0.11 -12.70 -4.36
CA MET A 63 0.48 -11.86 -3.33
C MET A 63 0.04 -10.41 -3.50
N VAL A 64 -0.50 -9.85 -2.43
CA VAL A 64 -0.89 -8.45 -2.38
C VAL A 64 0.17 -7.65 -1.67
N THR A 65 0.65 -6.61 -2.34
CA THR A 65 1.57 -5.63 -1.81
C THR A 65 0.95 -4.23 -1.79
N ALA A 66 1.49 -3.33 -0.96
CA ALA A 66 1.17 -1.91 -1.03
C ALA A 66 2.38 -1.05 -0.64
N LEU A 67 2.32 0.25 -0.90
CA LEU A 67 3.40 1.16 -0.53
C LEU A 67 3.46 1.46 0.97
N THR A 68 2.30 1.62 1.61
CA THR A 68 2.20 1.94 3.04
C THR A 68 1.76 0.74 3.86
N GLY A 69 2.16 0.70 5.14
CA GLY A 69 1.75 -0.36 6.06
C GLY A 69 0.24 -0.42 6.28
N ILE A 70 -0.44 0.74 6.32
CA ILE A 70 -1.89 0.81 6.50
C ILE A 70 -2.62 0.22 5.28
N ALA A 71 -2.21 0.60 4.07
CA ALA A 71 -2.79 0.06 2.84
C ALA A 71 -2.55 -1.45 2.72
N ALA A 72 -1.33 -1.91 3.02
CA ALA A 72 -0.99 -3.32 3.04
C ALA A 72 -1.86 -4.10 4.04
N ALA A 73 -2.02 -3.60 5.27
CA ALA A 73 -2.86 -4.21 6.28
C ALA A 73 -4.33 -4.27 5.86
N THR A 74 -4.84 -3.20 5.25
CA THR A 74 -6.23 -3.11 4.76
C THR A 74 -6.53 -4.20 3.73
N LEU A 75 -5.57 -4.50 2.86
CA LEU A 75 -5.71 -5.56 1.86
C LEU A 75 -5.21 -6.93 2.33
N ARG A 76 -4.91 -7.10 3.62
CA ARG A 76 -4.36 -8.35 4.19
C ARG A 76 -3.12 -8.82 3.41
N GLY A 77 -2.27 -7.87 3.07
CA GLY A 77 -1.05 -8.04 2.30
C GLY A 77 0.19 -7.59 3.07
N THR A 78 1.27 -7.35 2.35
CA THR A 78 2.55 -6.89 2.90
C THR A 78 2.98 -5.59 2.21
N THR A 79 3.93 -4.85 2.77
CA THR A 79 4.51 -3.74 2.00
C THR A 79 5.39 -4.27 0.86
N ILE A 80 5.60 -3.49 -0.20
CA ILE A 80 6.58 -3.81 -1.26
C ILE A 80 7.95 -4.12 -0.65
N HIS A 81 8.41 -3.26 0.25
CA HIS A 81 9.65 -3.40 0.99
C HIS A 81 9.72 -4.76 1.71
N SER A 82 8.73 -5.07 2.54
CA SER A 82 8.69 -6.31 3.32
C SER A 82 8.47 -7.57 2.47
N SER A 83 7.85 -7.46 1.29
CA SER A 83 7.58 -8.61 0.41
C SER A 83 8.87 -9.33 -0.01
N VAL A 84 9.89 -8.54 -0.32
CA VAL A 84 11.22 -8.99 -0.78
C VAL A 84 12.32 -8.72 0.25
N GLY A 85 12.02 -8.12 1.42
CA GLY A 85 13.06 -7.74 2.39
C GLY A 85 13.98 -6.63 1.86
N LEU A 86 13.44 -5.68 1.11
CA LEU A 86 14.14 -4.48 0.64
C LEU A 86 14.09 -3.39 1.73
N GLY A 87 15.26 -2.87 2.11
CA GLY A 87 15.34 -1.76 3.06
C GLY A 87 14.77 -0.45 2.50
N ILE A 88 14.47 0.49 3.38
CA ILE A 88 14.02 1.85 3.00
C ILE A 88 15.21 2.63 2.42
N ASN A 89 14.96 3.50 1.43
CA ASN A 89 15.96 4.36 0.79
C ASN A 89 17.16 3.61 0.15
N GLN A 90 16.94 2.36 -0.26
CA GLN A 90 17.94 1.62 -1.02
C GLN A 90 18.10 2.21 -2.42
N THR A 91 19.34 2.36 -2.86
CA THR A 91 19.67 2.85 -4.21
C THR A 91 20.20 1.75 -5.12
N ARG A 92 20.47 0.56 -4.56
CA ARG A 92 21.01 -0.62 -5.26
C ARG A 92 20.32 -1.87 -4.73
N LEU A 93 20.28 -2.92 -5.55
CA LEU A 93 19.73 -4.20 -5.15
C LEU A 93 20.64 -4.85 -4.09
N PRO A 94 20.14 -5.15 -2.88
CA PRO A 94 20.90 -5.86 -1.86
C PRO A 94 21.41 -7.23 -2.34
N LYS A 95 22.56 -7.69 -1.82
CA LYS A 95 23.18 -8.97 -2.22
C LYS A 95 22.27 -10.18 -1.98
N HIS A 96 21.50 -10.19 -0.89
CA HIS A 96 20.56 -11.28 -0.59
C HIS A 96 19.38 -11.34 -1.56
N LEU A 97 19.18 -10.32 -2.40
CA LEU A 97 18.19 -10.33 -3.49
C LEU A 97 18.80 -10.59 -4.86
N GLN A 98 20.12 -10.42 -5.01
CA GLN A 98 20.85 -10.89 -6.19
C GLN A 98 21.04 -12.42 -6.13
N HIS A 99 21.17 -12.96 -4.92
CA HIS A 99 21.25 -14.40 -4.64
C HIS A 99 20.24 -14.76 -3.54
N PRO A 100 18.96 -14.95 -3.89
CA PRO A 100 17.93 -15.33 -2.93
C PRO A 100 18.27 -16.62 -2.19
N SER A 101 17.90 -16.70 -0.91
CA SER A 101 17.99 -17.95 -0.16
C SER A 101 16.94 -18.95 -0.63
N GLN A 102 17.17 -20.24 -0.34
CA GLN A 102 16.20 -21.30 -0.61
C GLN A 102 14.83 -21.00 0.02
N GLU A 103 14.80 -20.46 1.24
CA GLU A 103 13.56 -20.05 1.92
C GLU A 103 12.81 -18.94 1.15
N GLN A 104 13.54 -17.97 0.58
CA GLN A 104 12.93 -16.93 -0.25
C GLN A 104 12.38 -17.51 -1.55
N LEU A 105 13.10 -18.42 -2.19
CA LEU A 105 12.63 -19.11 -3.38
C LEU A 105 11.36 -19.91 -3.09
N GLU A 106 11.34 -20.71 -2.03
CA GLU A 106 10.16 -21.50 -1.61
C GLU A 106 8.95 -20.62 -1.28
N LYS A 107 9.17 -19.45 -0.66
CA LYS A 107 8.11 -18.48 -0.39
C LYS A 107 7.50 -17.91 -1.69
N TRP A 108 8.33 -17.67 -2.70
CA TRP A 108 7.93 -17.03 -3.95
C TRP A 108 7.55 -18.00 -5.06
N ASP A 109 7.92 -19.28 -4.93
CA ASP A 109 7.59 -20.36 -5.85
C ASP A 109 6.09 -20.44 -6.16
N PRO A 110 5.18 -20.54 -5.16
CA PRO A 110 3.74 -20.68 -5.45
C PRO A 110 3.11 -19.41 -6.02
N VAL A 111 3.79 -18.27 -5.97
CA VAL A 111 3.25 -16.97 -6.38
C VAL A 111 3.24 -16.86 -7.91
N LEU A 112 2.07 -16.57 -8.47
CA LEU A 112 1.83 -16.42 -9.92
C LEU A 112 1.36 -15.02 -10.30
N CYS A 113 0.74 -14.30 -9.36
CA CYS A 113 0.23 -12.95 -9.53
C CYS A 113 0.64 -12.05 -8.37
N ILE A 114 1.04 -10.83 -8.70
CA ILE A 114 1.29 -9.75 -7.73
C ILE A 114 0.30 -8.62 -7.98
N ILE A 115 -0.31 -8.13 -6.91
CA ILE A 115 -1.19 -6.96 -6.94
C ILE A 115 -0.58 -5.92 -6.01
N ALA A 116 -0.19 -4.77 -6.55
CA ALA A 116 0.43 -3.70 -5.77
C ALA A 116 -0.48 -2.48 -5.67
N ASP A 117 -0.89 -2.12 -4.46
CA ASP A 117 -1.71 -0.94 -4.19
C ASP A 117 -0.88 0.31 -3.89
N GLU A 118 -1.49 1.47 -4.10
CA GLU A 118 -0.92 2.79 -3.84
C GLU A 118 0.34 3.11 -4.67
N MET A 119 0.39 2.63 -5.92
CA MET A 119 1.57 2.77 -6.78
C MET A 119 1.85 4.21 -7.24
N SER A 120 0.91 5.15 -7.04
CA SER A 120 1.17 6.59 -7.27
C SER A 120 2.24 7.15 -6.32
N MET A 121 2.40 6.54 -5.14
CA MET A 121 3.43 6.92 -4.16
C MET A 121 4.79 6.23 -4.41
N ALA A 122 4.87 5.29 -5.34
CA ALA A 122 6.13 4.65 -5.71
C ALA A 122 7.01 5.57 -6.57
N ASP A 123 8.31 5.41 -6.44
CA ASP A 123 9.29 6.04 -7.33
C ASP A 123 9.96 5.02 -8.26
N LEU A 124 10.62 5.54 -9.29
CA LEU A 124 11.28 4.71 -10.30
C LEU A 124 12.38 3.81 -9.71
N VAL A 125 13.08 4.24 -8.65
CA VAL A 125 14.13 3.42 -8.03
C VAL A 125 13.49 2.23 -7.32
N LEU A 126 12.44 2.46 -6.53
CA LEU A 126 11.73 1.41 -5.83
C LEU A 126 11.15 0.38 -6.81
N LEU A 127 10.46 0.85 -7.87
CA LEU A 127 9.91 -0.06 -8.89
C LEU A 127 11.02 -0.84 -9.58
N GLY A 128 12.14 -0.19 -9.91
CA GLY A 128 13.30 -0.83 -10.54
C GLY A 128 13.94 -1.90 -9.67
N LEU A 129 14.19 -1.60 -8.39
CA LEU A 129 14.77 -2.55 -7.44
C LEU A 129 13.81 -3.71 -7.14
N TRP A 130 12.51 -3.42 -6.99
CA TRP A 130 11.51 -4.45 -6.76
C TRP A 130 11.41 -5.38 -7.97
N GLY A 131 11.33 -4.86 -9.18
CA GLY A 131 11.30 -5.68 -10.40
C GLY A 131 12.54 -6.55 -10.57
N GLN A 132 13.74 -6.02 -10.31
CA GLN A 132 14.97 -6.83 -10.33
C GLN A 132 14.92 -7.95 -9.29
N ALA A 133 14.49 -7.66 -8.06
CA ALA A 133 14.33 -8.67 -7.01
C ALA A 133 13.37 -9.78 -7.44
N LEU A 134 12.24 -9.43 -8.06
CA LEU A 134 11.27 -10.41 -8.58
C LEU A 134 11.87 -11.29 -9.67
N CYS A 135 12.67 -10.73 -10.57
CA CYS A 135 13.36 -11.50 -11.62
C CYS A 135 14.32 -12.54 -11.02
N HIS A 136 15.06 -12.19 -9.96
CA HIS A 136 15.91 -13.15 -9.25
C HIS A 136 15.10 -14.20 -8.49
N LEU A 137 14.02 -13.80 -7.80
CA LEU A 137 13.17 -14.71 -7.01
C LEU A 137 12.37 -15.70 -7.86
N LYS A 138 12.05 -15.35 -9.11
CA LYS A 138 11.34 -16.22 -10.06
C LYS A 138 12.24 -16.83 -11.12
N GLU A 139 13.54 -16.57 -11.04
CA GLU A 139 14.55 -17.02 -12.02
C GLU A 139 14.12 -16.73 -13.48
N ASN A 140 13.55 -15.55 -13.70
CA ASN A 140 12.93 -15.18 -14.96
C ASN A 140 13.21 -13.71 -15.29
N SER A 141 13.76 -13.45 -16.48
CA SER A 141 14.16 -12.11 -16.92
C SER A 141 13.02 -11.26 -17.50
N LYS A 142 11.82 -11.83 -17.67
CA LYS A 142 10.64 -11.06 -18.11
C LYS A 142 10.27 -10.01 -17.05
N PRO A 143 9.57 -8.91 -17.43
CA PRO A 143 9.08 -7.92 -16.49
C PRO A 143 8.40 -8.57 -15.26
N PHE A 144 8.74 -8.07 -14.07
CA PHE A 144 8.24 -8.60 -12.79
C PHE A 144 8.48 -10.10 -12.56
N GLY A 145 9.54 -10.68 -13.13
CA GLY A 145 9.82 -12.11 -13.03
C GLY A 145 8.81 -13.00 -13.76
N GLY A 146 8.10 -12.46 -14.76
CA GLY A 146 7.07 -13.20 -15.50
C GLY A 146 5.78 -13.48 -14.71
N LEU A 147 5.62 -12.81 -13.56
CA LEU A 147 4.38 -12.82 -12.78
C LEU A 147 3.31 -11.99 -13.49
N ILE A 148 2.04 -12.32 -13.23
CA ILE A 148 0.92 -11.45 -13.61
C ILE A 148 0.98 -10.24 -12.68
N ALA A 149 1.42 -9.10 -13.20
CA ALA A 149 1.57 -7.87 -12.42
C ALA A 149 0.36 -6.96 -12.59
N VAL A 150 -0.31 -6.64 -11.49
CA VAL A 150 -1.41 -5.66 -11.42
C VAL A 150 -0.97 -4.51 -10.54
N LEU A 151 -0.78 -3.33 -11.13
CA LEU A 151 -0.40 -2.12 -10.41
C LEU A 151 -1.64 -1.22 -10.24
N MET A 152 -2.02 -0.94 -9.00
CA MET A 152 -3.18 -0.12 -8.69
C MET A 152 -2.77 1.33 -8.43
N PHE A 153 -3.48 2.25 -9.08
CA PHE A 153 -3.18 3.67 -9.04
C PHE A 153 -4.41 4.51 -8.67
N ASP A 154 -4.15 5.63 -8.02
CA ASP A 154 -4.96 6.83 -8.15
C ASP A 154 -4.03 8.03 -8.41
N HIS A 155 -3.86 8.40 -9.67
CA HIS A 155 -2.90 9.45 -10.07
C HIS A 155 -3.20 10.84 -9.52
N CYS A 156 -4.42 11.05 -9.01
CA CYS A 156 -4.83 12.31 -8.39
C CYS A 156 -4.61 12.32 -6.87
N GLN A 157 -4.08 11.23 -6.30
CA GLN A 157 -3.68 11.17 -4.91
C GLN A 157 -2.22 11.58 -4.72
N LEU A 158 -1.63 11.20 -3.59
CA LEU A 158 -0.27 11.53 -3.22
C LEU A 158 0.74 10.91 -4.19
N LEU A 159 1.74 11.73 -4.56
CA LEU A 159 2.91 11.33 -5.31
C LEU A 159 4.04 10.86 -4.39
N SER A 160 5.07 10.27 -4.98
CA SER A 160 6.28 9.86 -4.26
C SER A 160 6.89 11.00 -3.44
N VAL A 161 7.18 10.73 -2.17
CA VAL A 161 7.86 11.68 -1.29
C VAL A 161 9.35 11.66 -1.62
N ARG A 162 9.86 12.70 -2.28
CA ARG A 162 11.29 12.91 -2.65
C ARG A 162 11.86 12.03 -3.78
N GLY A 163 11.13 11.00 -4.22
CA GLY A 163 11.51 10.16 -5.36
C GLY A 163 11.13 10.76 -6.73
N VAL A 164 11.58 10.10 -7.80
CA VAL A 164 11.13 10.40 -9.17
C VAL A 164 9.84 9.63 -9.45
N PRO A 165 8.69 10.29 -9.72
CA PRO A 165 7.44 9.60 -9.98
C PRO A 165 7.51 8.68 -11.20
N LEU A 166 6.72 7.59 -11.18
CA LEU A 166 6.76 6.54 -12.22
C LEU A 166 6.46 7.04 -13.64
N PHE A 167 5.62 8.04 -13.77
CA PHE A 167 5.21 8.62 -15.06
C PHE A 167 6.18 9.70 -15.59
N LYS A 168 7.30 9.96 -14.90
CA LYS A 168 8.27 10.94 -15.36
C LYS A 168 9.13 10.36 -16.49
N THR A 169 9.42 11.18 -17.49
CA THR A 169 10.35 10.82 -18.58
C THR A 169 11.75 11.33 -18.31
N SER A 170 12.75 10.61 -18.83
CA SER A 170 14.15 11.04 -18.78
C SER A 170 14.38 12.16 -19.78
N SER A 171 15.38 13.01 -19.53
CA SER A 171 15.82 14.03 -20.48
C SER A 171 17.34 14.08 -20.56
N PRO A 172 17.93 14.56 -21.68
CA PRO A 172 19.38 14.66 -21.81
C PRO A 172 20.04 15.49 -20.69
N ALA A 173 19.33 16.49 -20.17
CA ALA A 173 19.81 17.34 -19.07
C ALA A 173 19.75 16.66 -17.69
N LYS A 174 18.89 15.65 -17.52
CA LYS A 174 18.71 14.89 -16.28
C LYS A 174 18.45 13.41 -16.61
N PRO A 175 19.50 12.68 -17.03
CA PRO A 175 19.37 11.27 -17.36
C PRO A 175 18.97 10.46 -16.12
N PHE A 176 18.26 9.37 -16.35
CA PHE A 176 17.93 8.43 -15.30
C PHE A 176 19.15 7.62 -14.88
N SER A 177 19.24 7.31 -13.59
CA SER A 177 20.17 6.28 -13.12
C SER A 177 19.75 4.90 -13.67
N PRO A 178 20.65 3.90 -13.71
CA PRO A 178 20.30 2.57 -14.23
C PRO A 178 19.06 1.95 -13.58
N ASN A 179 18.87 2.14 -12.27
CA ASN A 179 17.69 1.64 -11.56
C ASN A 179 16.42 2.44 -11.87
N GLN A 180 16.55 3.76 -12.10
CA GLN A 180 15.42 4.58 -12.55
C GLN A 180 15.00 4.19 -13.97
N GLU A 181 15.96 3.93 -14.85
CA GLU A 181 15.71 3.47 -16.20
C GLU A 181 15.04 2.09 -16.22
N TYR A 182 15.51 1.15 -15.38
CA TYR A 182 14.85 -0.15 -15.22
C TYR A 182 13.40 0.01 -14.72
N GLY A 183 13.17 0.86 -13.71
CA GLY A 183 11.82 1.17 -13.24
C GLY A 183 10.95 1.82 -14.30
N ALA A 184 11.51 2.72 -15.11
CA ALA A 184 10.79 3.39 -16.20
C ALA A 184 10.38 2.37 -17.28
N ASN A 185 11.26 1.44 -17.62
CA ASN A 185 10.98 0.36 -18.57
C ASN A 185 9.87 -0.56 -18.06
N LEU A 186 9.87 -0.91 -16.76
CA LEU A 186 8.77 -1.69 -16.15
C LEU A 186 7.44 -0.94 -16.19
N TYR A 187 7.45 0.37 -15.93
CA TYR A 187 6.25 1.18 -16.00
C TYR A 187 5.74 1.30 -17.45
N GLN A 188 6.63 1.49 -18.42
CA GLN A 188 6.29 1.54 -19.85
C GLN A 188 5.84 0.18 -20.41
N ALA A 189 6.22 -0.94 -19.79
CA ALA A 189 5.72 -2.26 -20.15
C ALA A 189 4.23 -2.47 -19.83
N ILE A 190 3.61 -1.55 -19.08
CA ILE A 190 2.17 -1.57 -18.83
C ILE A 190 1.45 -1.11 -20.11
N THR A 191 0.89 -2.08 -20.84
CA THR A 191 0.15 -1.81 -22.09
C THR A 191 -1.36 -1.83 -21.88
N LYS A 192 -1.83 -2.42 -20.77
CA LYS A 192 -3.26 -2.52 -20.45
C LYS A 192 -3.60 -1.63 -19.27
N VAL A 193 -4.60 -0.78 -19.45
CA VAL A 193 -5.12 0.10 -18.39
C VAL A 193 -6.61 -0.14 -18.26
N VAL A 194 -7.04 -0.48 -17.04
CA VAL A 194 -8.46 -0.61 -16.68
C VAL A 194 -8.81 0.52 -15.74
N TYR A 195 -9.71 1.38 -16.18
CA TYR A 195 -10.23 2.49 -15.39
C TYR A 195 -11.57 2.09 -14.78
N LEU A 196 -11.69 2.20 -13.45
CA LEU A 196 -12.96 2.10 -12.74
C LEU A 196 -13.48 3.52 -12.52
N ASP A 197 -14.62 3.83 -13.12
CA ASP A 197 -15.25 5.15 -13.16
C ASP A 197 -16.39 5.32 -12.14
N GLU A 198 -17.06 4.24 -11.78
CA GLU A 198 -18.17 4.28 -10.82
C GLU A 198 -17.67 4.28 -9.35
N SER A 199 -18.00 5.35 -8.60
CA SER A 199 -17.75 5.42 -7.16
C SER A 199 -18.87 4.73 -6.39
N MET A 200 -18.53 3.71 -5.62
CA MET A 200 -19.47 2.98 -4.77
C MET A 200 -19.55 3.53 -3.35
N ARG A 201 -18.64 4.45 -2.98
CA ARG A 201 -18.49 4.97 -1.61
C ARG A 201 -19.55 5.99 -1.25
N PHE A 202 -20.05 6.74 -2.21
CA PHE A 202 -20.93 7.89 -2.00
C PHE A 202 -22.35 7.64 -2.52
N ASN A 203 -22.78 6.38 -2.58
CA ASN A 203 -24.13 6.03 -3.02
C ASN A 203 -25.21 6.66 -2.14
N ASP A 204 -24.93 6.81 -0.84
CA ASP A 204 -25.85 7.41 0.13
C ASP A 204 -25.70 8.94 0.26
N ASP A 205 -24.67 9.55 -0.34
CA ASP A 205 -24.47 11.02 -0.41
C ASP A 205 -23.87 11.42 -1.77
N PRO A 206 -24.67 11.39 -2.85
CA PRO A 206 -24.20 11.65 -4.21
C PRO A 206 -23.74 13.11 -4.41
N GLU A 207 -24.30 14.06 -3.65
CA GLU A 207 -23.89 15.46 -3.67
C GLU A 207 -22.45 15.61 -3.15
N TRP A 208 -22.12 14.95 -2.05
CA TRP A 208 -20.75 14.90 -1.55
C TRP A 208 -19.79 14.20 -2.52
N GLY A 209 -20.25 13.08 -3.11
CA GLY A 209 -19.49 12.36 -4.14
C GLY A 209 -19.14 13.23 -5.34
N PHE A 210 -20.10 14.03 -5.82
CA PHE A 210 -19.89 14.99 -6.92
C PHE A 210 -18.79 16.00 -6.58
N TRP A 211 -18.85 16.61 -5.40
CA TRP A 211 -17.87 17.59 -4.97
C TRP A 211 -16.47 17.00 -4.77
N LEU A 212 -16.36 15.78 -4.24
CA LEU A 212 -15.07 15.10 -4.13
C LEU A 212 -14.48 14.70 -5.48
N ALA A 213 -15.30 14.36 -6.46
CA ALA A 213 -14.83 14.13 -7.83
C ALA A 213 -14.22 15.41 -8.44
N LYS A 214 -14.83 16.58 -8.17
CA LYS A 214 -14.28 17.89 -8.54
C LYS A 214 -12.97 18.21 -7.81
N ALA A 215 -12.94 18.00 -6.50
CA ALA A 215 -11.76 18.18 -5.66
C ALA A 215 -10.56 17.35 -6.18
N ARG A 216 -10.81 16.10 -6.58
CA ARG A 216 -9.81 15.17 -7.14
C ARG A 216 -9.15 15.72 -8.41
N LEU A 217 -9.88 16.51 -9.21
CA LEU A 217 -9.35 17.16 -10.41
C LEU A 217 -8.72 18.55 -10.12
N GLY A 218 -8.73 18.98 -8.85
CA GLY A 218 -8.27 20.31 -8.45
C GLY A 218 -9.29 21.42 -8.71
N GLU A 219 -10.55 21.07 -8.99
CA GLU A 219 -11.62 22.04 -9.25
C GLU A 219 -12.27 22.51 -7.95
N TRP A 220 -11.78 23.62 -7.39
CA TRP A 220 -12.30 24.24 -6.17
C TRP A 220 -13.13 25.48 -6.49
N THR A 221 -14.39 25.30 -6.89
CA THR A 221 -15.27 26.43 -7.23
C THR A 221 -15.78 27.18 -5.98
N PRO A 222 -16.25 28.44 -6.11
CA PRO A 222 -16.86 29.17 -5.00
C PRO A 222 -18.04 28.42 -4.35
N GLU A 223 -18.86 27.76 -5.16
CA GLU A 223 -20.03 26.99 -4.72
C GLU A 223 -19.59 25.79 -3.88
N PHE A 224 -18.54 25.08 -4.29
CA PHE A 224 -17.98 23.97 -3.51
C PHE A 224 -17.45 24.45 -2.15
N ARG A 225 -16.73 25.58 -2.13
CA ARG A 225 -16.23 26.15 -0.87
C ARG A 225 -17.37 26.55 0.06
N ALA A 226 -18.41 27.19 -0.47
CA ALA A 226 -19.60 27.54 0.28
C ALA A 226 -20.31 26.30 0.83
N PHE A 227 -20.39 25.24 0.03
CA PHE A 227 -20.93 23.94 0.45
C PHE A 227 -20.14 23.34 1.62
N ILE A 228 -18.79 23.26 1.55
CA ILE A 228 -17.97 22.78 2.68
C ILE A 228 -18.21 23.66 3.91
N GLN A 229 -18.18 24.98 3.74
CA GLN A 229 -18.35 25.92 4.85
C GLN A 229 -19.72 25.79 5.53
N SER A 230 -20.77 25.49 4.76
CA SER A 230 -22.11 25.26 5.29
C SER A 230 -22.23 23.99 6.16
N ARG A 231 -21.32 23.02 5.96
CA ARG A 231 -21.22 21.79 6.74
C ARG A 231 -20.13 21.85 7.82
N ALA A 232 -19.30 22.88 7.79
CA ALA A 232 -18.24 23.12 8.76
C ALA A 232 -18.78 23.99 9.89
N ASP A 233 -19.33 23.36 10.92
CA ASP A 233 -19.62 24.06 12.16
C ASP A 233 -18.29 24.49 12.80
N ALA A 234 -18.22 25.75 13.23
CA ALA A 234 -17.15 26.23 14.09
C ALA A 234 -17.31 25.60 15.48
N TYR A 235 -16.98 24.32 15.61
CA TYR A 235 -17.00 23.63 16.89
C TYR A 235 -15.85 24.16 17.75
N ASN A 236 -16.19 24.99 18.74
CA ASN A 236 -15.37 25.15 19.93
C ASN A 236 -15.45 23.85 20.71
N CYS A 237 -14.47 22.96 20.51
CA CYS A 237 -14.40 21.67 21.18
C CYS A 237 -14.12 21.89 22.68
N SER A 238 -15.17 22.08 23.48
CA SER A 238 -15.11 22.17 24.94
C SER A 238 -15.40 20.82 25.63
N SER A 239 -15.92 19.83 24.91
CA SER A 239 -16.26 18.51 25.45
C SER A 239 -15.67 17.39 24.59
N VAL A 240 -14.64 16.71 25.12
CA VAL A 240 -13.93 15.57 24.51
C VAL A 240 -14.72 14.25 24.66
N HIS A 241 -16.05 14.34 24.74
CA HIS A 241 -16.89 13.21 25.17
C HIS A 241 -17.36 12.30 24.03
N ASP A 242 -17.25 12.74 22.77
CA ASP A 242 -17.50 11.89 21.61
C ASP A 242 -16.19 11.49 20.96
N PHE A 243 -16.13 10.30 20.36
CA PHE A 243 -15.02 9.80 19.55
C PHE A 243 -14.87 10.65 18.28
N ILE A 244 -14.40 11.88 18.42
CA ILE A 244 -14.15 12.80 17.32
C ILE A 244 -12.75 12.51 16.79
N GLN A 245 -12.66 12.14 15.51
CA GLN A 245 -11.38 11.98 14.84
C GLN A 245 -10.80 13.36 14.49
N VAL A 246 -9.68 13.72 15.12
CA VAL A 246 -8.98 14.97 14.83
C VAL A 246 -7.94 14.73 13.73
N VAL A 247 -8.01 15.54 12.67
CA VAL A 247 -7.04 15.54 11.58
C VAL A 247 -6.16 16.78 11.70
N SER A 248 -4.83 16.60 11.65
CA SER A 248 -3.86 17.70 11.67
C SER A 248 -2.93 17.63 10.47
N SER A 249 -2.38 18.78 10.07
CA SER A 249 -1.46 18.91 8.93
C SER A 249 -0.09 18.29 9.18
N ASP A 250 0.30 18.14 10.45
CA ASP A 250 1.63 17.65 10.83
C ASP A 250 1.56 16.59 11.94
N ASN A 251 2.63 15.80 12.01
CA ASN A 251 2.75 14.69 12.95
C ASN A 251 2.98 15.15 14.40
N ILE A 252 3.52 16.34 14.62
CA ILE A 252 3.81 16.86 15.95
C ILE A 252 2.48 17.20 16.64
N THR A 253 1.63 17.97 15.97
CA THR A 253 0.27 18.31 16.42
C THR A 253 -0.55 17.03 16.62
N ARG A 254 -0.56 16.10 15.65
CA ARG A 254 -1.26 14.80 15.76
C ARG A 254 -0.85 14.05 17.03
N SER A 255 0.44 13.95 17.27
CA SER A 255 0.99 13.20 18.41
C SER A 255 0.67 13.90 19.73
N ALA A 256 0.74 15.22 19.78
CA ALA A 256 0.34 16.01 20.95
C ALA A 256 -1.15 15.82 21.28
N THR A 257 -2.03 15.91 20.28
CA THR A 257 -3.48 15.67 20.44
C THR A 257 -3.77 14.25 20.88
N ASN A 258 -3.16 13.24 20.25
CA ASN A 258 -3.32 11.83 20.64
C ASN A 258 -2.84 11.58 22.09
N ASN A 259 -1.71 12.16 22.48
CA ASN A 259 -1.20 12.05 23.84
C ASN A 259 -2.16 12.71 24.85
N MET A 260 -2.73 13.87 24.52
CA MET A 260 -3.73 14.54 25.35
C MET A 260 -5.01 13.71 25.49
N ALA A 261 -5.57 13.24 24.37
CA ALA A 261 -6.76 12.40 24.35
C ALA A 261 -6.55 11.11 25.13
N THR A 262 -5.38 10.47 24.99
CA THR A 262 -5.03 9.26 25.75
C THR A 262 -4.97 9.53 27.25
N LYS A 263 -4.42 10.68 27.69
CA LYS A 263 -4.42 11.07 29.11
C LYS A 263 -5.82 11.31 29.66
N ILE A 264 -6.69 11.97 28.89
CA ILE A 264 -8.09 12.20 29.30
C ILE A 264 -8.84 10.87 29.40
N ALA A 265 -8.70 9.99 28.41
CA ALA A 265 -9.27 8.64 28.43
C ALA A 265 -8.69 7.77 29.56
N ALA A 266 -7.43 7.98 29.94
CA ALA A 266 -6.83 7.29 31.08
C ALA A 266 -7.53 7.64 32.40
N ALA A 267 -7.86 8.91 32.59
CA ALA A 267 -8.47 9.42 33.81
C ALA A 267 -9.91 8.89 34.03
N THR A 268 -10.54 8.32 32.99
CA THR A 268 -11.87 7.71 33.08
C THR A 268 -11.82 6.19 33.27
N LEU A 269 -10.63 5.56 33.31
CA LEU A 269 -10.48 4.13 33.56
C LEU A 269 -10.55 3.79 35.05
N VAL A 270 -11.31 2.75 35.38
CA VAL A 270 -11.51 2.24 36.76
C VAL A 270 -10.27 1.51 37.32
N SER A 271 -9.33 1.10 36.46
CA SER A 271 -8.16 0.30 36.84
C SER A 271 -6.88 0.83 36.18
N SER A 272 -5.77 0.85 36.94
CA SER A 272 -4.49 1.31 36.39
C SER A 272 -3.99 0.32 35.35
N ARG A 273 -3.79 0.82 34.13
CA ARG A 273 -3.26 0.04 33.00
C ARG A 273 -1.98 0.69 32.49
N ARG A 274 -1.15 -0.08 31.82
CA ARG A 274 0.08 0.42 31.16
C ARG A 274 -0.02 0.08 29.68
N VAL A 275 0.05 1.11 28.84
CA VAL A 275 0.13 0.94 27.39
C VAL A 275 1.58 1.12 26.99
N TYR A 276 2.10 0.13 26.26
CA TYR A 276 3.43 0.17 25.68
C TYR A 276 3.29 0.33 24.18
N VAL A 277 4.00 1.30 23.61
CA VAL A 277 4.06 1.53 22.17
C VAL A 277 5.37 0.97 21.67
N ALA A 278 5.31 0.11 20.66
CA ALA A 278 6.49 -0.54 20.14
C ALA A 278 6.43 -0.68 18.61
N PRO A 279 7.58 -0.84 17.93
CA PRO A 279 7.64 -1.08 16.50
C PRO A 279 6.86 -2.36 16.12
N ALA A 280 6.28 -2.38 14.92
CA ALA A 280 5.44 -3.48 14.42
C ALA A 280 6.17 -4.84 14.24
N GLN A 281 7.45 -4.94 14.58
CA GLN A 281 8.30 -6.11 14.39
C GLN A 281 8.39 -7.02 15.64
N LEU A 282 7.67 -6.71 16.72
CA LEU A 282 7.64 -7.56 17.91
C LEU A 282 6.66 -8.72 17.75
N SER A 283 7.05 -9.90 18.22
CA SER A 283 6.18 -11.09 18.27
C SER A 283 4.95 -10.86 19.12
N SER A 284 3.86 -11.58 18.83
CA SER A 284 2.61 -11.53 19.60
C SER A 284 2.80 -11.91 21.07
N ASP A 285 3.79 -12.75 21.36
CA ASP A 285 4.18 -13.11 22.72
C ASP A 285 5.28 -12.16 23.22
N ILE A 286 4.88 -11.17 24.02
CA ILE A 286 5.78 -10.17 24.60
C ILE A 286 6.25 -10.66 25.97
N THR A 287 7.55 -10.91 26.12
CA THR A 287 8.12 -11.29 27.42
C THR A 287 8.41 -10.07 28.30
N SER A 288 8.66 -10.30 29.59
CA SER A 288 9.11 -9.24 30.51
C SER A 288 10.45 -8.61 30.11
N LEU A 289 11.33 -9.34 29.40
CA LEU A 289 12.56 -8.81 28.80
C LEU A 289 12.27 -7.89 27.60
N ASP A 290 11.26 -8.22 26.79
CA ASP A 290 10.85 -7.38 25.67
C ASP A 290 10.25 -6.07 26.15
N LEU A 291 9.51 -6.08 27.27
CA LEU A 291 9.02 -4.85 27.91
C LEU A 291 10.15 -3.92 28.38
N ILE A 292 11.28 -4.47 28.85
CA ILE A 292 12.46 -3.67 29.23
C ILE A 292 13.09 -3.05 27.98
N LYS A 293 13.23 -3.83 26.91
CA LYS A 293 13.74 -3.31 25.62
C LYS A 293 12.84 -2.22 25.07
N ILE A 294 11.53 -2.44 25.05
CA ILE A 294 10.54 -1.46 24.59
C ILE A 294 10.71 -0.15 25.37
N ARG A 295 10.78 -0.19 26.71
CA ARG A 295 10.98 1.01 27.54
C ARG A 295 12.26 1.79 27.22
N SER A 296 13.29 1.11 26.74
CA SER A 296 14.57 1.73 26.37
C SER A 296 14.60 2.30 24.95
N LEU A 297 13.54 2.10 24.15
CA LEU A 297 13.49 2.60 22.79
C LEU A 297 13.43 4.13 22.77
N PRO A 298 14.16 4.79 21.87
CA PRO A 298 14.01 6.22 21.66
C PRO A 298 12.66 6.50 20.96
N ALA A 299 12.02 7.62 21.30
CA ALA A 299 10.73 8.02 20.73
C ALA A 299 10.75 8.16 19.18
N SER A 300 11.93 8.27 18.57
CA SER A 300 12.10 8.24 17.12
C SER A 300 11.72 6.90 16.50
N GLN A 301 11.88 5.79 17.23
CA GLN A 301 11.52 4.45 16.75
C GLN A 301 10.02 4.12 16.88
N THR A 302 9.28 4.89 17.68
CA THR A 302 7.82 4.80 17.83
C THR A 302 7.07 5.86 17.03
N GLY A 303 7.75 6.53 16.09
CA GLY A 303 7.15 7.57 15.26
C GLY A 303 6.73 8.82 16.05
N GLY A 304 7.42 9.13 17.15
CA GLY A 304 7.17 10.30 18.00
C GLY A 304 6.14 10.07 19.10
N VAL A 305 5.57 8.87 19.20
CA VAL A 305 4.63 8.50 20.27
C VAL A 305 5.40 8.13 21.53
N GLN A 306 4.91 8.52 22.71
CA GLN A 306 5.53 8.10 23.97
C GLN A 306 5.53 6.56 24.07
N VAL A 307 6.72 6.01 24.25
CA VAL A 307 7.01 4.57 24.38
C VAL A 307 6.25 3.94 25.55
N PHE A 308 6.00 4.75 26.58
CA PHE A 308 5.30 4.38 27.79
C PHE A 308 4.27 5.45 28.13
N LEU A 309 3.01 5.04 28.23
CA LEU A 309 1.94 5.86 28.81
C LEU A 309 1.45 5.19 30.09
N PRO A 310 1.76 5.77 31.26
CA PRO A 310 1.14 5.33 32.50
C PRO A 310 -0.30 5.81 32.53
N LEU A 311 -1.26 4.88 32.47
CA LEU A 311 -2.67 5.19 32.70
C LEU A 311 -2.88 5.11 34.22
N TYR A 312 -2.72 6.24 34.89
CA TYR A 312 -3.00 6.38 36.32
C TYR A 312 -4.50 6.54 36.54
N VAL A 313 -5.00 5.84 37.56
CA VAL A 313 -6.33 6.08 38.14
C VAL A 313 -6.18 7.29 39.06
N GLY A 314 -7.11 8.25 38.97
CA GLY A 314 -7.30 9.29 39.99
C GLY A 314 -7.98 8.72 41.22
#